data_AF-A0A820HI21-F1
#
_entry.id   AF-A0A820HI21-F1
#
_cell.length_a   1.000
_cell.length_b   1.000
_cell.length_c   1.000
_cell.angle_alpha   90.00
_cell.angle_beta   90.00
_cell.angle_gamma   90.00
#
_symmetry.space_group_name_H-M   'P 1'
#
loop_
_entity.id
_entity.type
_entity.pdbx_description
1 polymer ?
#
loop_
_entity_poly.entity_id
_entity_poly.type
_entity_poly.pdbx_seq_one_letter_code
_entity_poly.pdbx_strand_id
1 'polypeptide(L)' 'PVSSEETLYMYYGERFRSSKDGMKGHDFQAWIPIEFTTNDTLLPLKFYSNFTVNIQEIVHT' A
#
# COMPACT_ATOMS: atom_id res chain seq x y z
N PRO A 1 2.37 -17.59 -1.06
CA PRO A 1 1.12 -17.42 -0.27
C PRO A 1 1.47 -16.84 1.09
N VAL A 2 1.03 -15.61 1.37
CA VAL A 2 1.17 -15.02 2.71
C VAL A 2 0.18 -15.74 3.63
N SER A 3 0.64 -16.15 4.81
CA SER A 3 -0.20 -16.82 5.81
C SER A 3 -1.31 -15.87 6.31
N SER A 4 -2.48 -16.40 6.69
CA SER A 4 -3.53 -15.59 7.34
C SER A 4 -3.12 -15.06 8.71
N GLU A 5 -2.03 -15.56 9.28
CA GLU A 5 -1.49 -15.12 10.58
C GLU A 5 -0.46 -13.99 10.47
N GLU A 6 -0.01 -13.66 9.25
CA GLU A 6 0.99 -12.61 9.05
C GLU A 6 0.32 -11.27 8.77
N THR A 7 0.63 -10.26 9.59
CA THR A 7 0.19 -8.88 9.33
C THR A 7 1.04 -8.29 8.22
N LEU A 8 0.38 -7.87 7.14
CA LEU A 8 1.01 -7.14 6.04
C LEU A 8 0.81 -5.63 6.22
N TYR A 9 1.81 -4.88 5.81
CA TYR A 9 1.79 -3.42 5.83
C TYR A 9 1.79 -2.87 4.41
N MET A 10 1.05 -1.79 4.21
CA MET A 10 0.97 -1.08 2.94
C MET A 10 1.24 0.39 3.18
N TYR A 11 2.16 0.94 2.39
CA TYR A 11 2.32 2.38 2.26
C TYR A 11 1.25 2.93 1.32
N TYR A 12 0.61 4.01 1.76
CA TYR A 12 -0.28 4.82 0.96
C TYR A 12 0.34 6.21 0.81
N GLY A 13 0.45 6.68 -0.43
CA GLY A 13 0.94 8.01 -0.75
C GLY A 13 0.12 8.67 -1.84
N GLU A 14 0.04 10.00 -1.78
CA GLU A 14 -0.61 10.82 -2.79
C GLU A 14 0.37 11.79 -3.41
N ARG A 15 0.27 11.97 -4.72
CA ARG A 15 0.98 13.03 -5.44
C ARG A 15 0.02 14.20 -5.65
N PHE A 16 0.02 15.13 -4.70
CA PHE A 16 -0.80 16.33 -4.78
C PHE A 16 -0.48 17.18 -6.00
N ARG A 17 -1.51 17.82 -6.54
CA ARG A 17 -1.42 18.73 -7.70
C ARG A 17 -0.83 18.04 -8.93
N SER A 18 -1.10 16.75 -9.12
CA SER A 18 -0.66 16.05 -10.33
C SER A 18 -1.51 16.40 -11.57
N SER A 19 -2.66 17.02 -11.35
CA SER A 19 -3.55 17.49 -12.40
C SER A 19 -3.02 18.77 -13.06
N LYS A 20 -3.12 18.84 -14.38
CA LYS A 20 -2.70 20.04 -15.15
C LYS A 20 -3.57 21.26 -14.85
N ASP A 21 -4.81 21.03 -14.41
CA ASP A 21 -5.79 22.06 -14.04
C ASP A 21 -5.66 22.51 -12.58
N GLY A 22 -4.80 21.85 -11.78
CA GLY A 22 -4.62 22.15 -10.36
C GLY A 22 -5.81 21.76 -9.47
N MET A 23 -6.81 21.04 -10.00
CA MET A 23 -7.94 20.54 -9.22
C MET A 23 -7.53 19.32 -8.40
N LYS A 24 -7.94 19.30 -7.13
CA LYS A 24 -7.62 18.24 -6.15
C LYS A 24 -8.34 16.90 -6.40
N GLY A 25 -9.15 16.77 -7.45
CA GLY A 25 -9.90 15.55 -7.77
C GLY A 25 -9.16 14.56 -8.67
N HIS A 26 -7.98 14.94 -9.18
CA HIS A 26 -7.21 14.13 -10.12
C HIS A 26 -5.78 13.89 -9.61
N ASP A 27 -5.63 13.80 -8.28
CA ASP A 27 -4.38 13.46 -7.66
C ASP A 27 -4.08 11.97 -7.86
N PHE A 28 -2.82 11.65 -8.15
CA PHE A 28 -2.40 10.26 -8.28
C PHE A 28 -2.17 9.65 -6.90
N GLN A 29 -2.61 8.40 -6.76
CA GLN A 29 -2.43 7.62 -5.55
C GLN A 29 -1.48 6.45 -5.84
N ALA A 30 -0.62 6.14 -4.88
CA ALA A 30 0.29 5.00 -4.92
C ALA A 30 0.04 4.12 -3.70
N TRP A 31 -0.20 2.84 -3.95
CA TRP A 31 -0.37 1.81 -2.93
C TRP A 31 0.79 0.84 -3.10
N ILE A 32 1.62 0.68 -2.08
CA ILE A 32 2.88 -0.07 -2.17
C ILE A 32 3.00 -1.00 -0.95
N PRO A 33 3.11 -2.32 -1.14
CA PRO A 33 3.48 -3.23 -0.05
C PRO A 33 4.84 -2.86 0.54
N ILE A 34 4.95 -2.86 1.86
CA ILE A 34 6.22 -2.54 2.55
C ILE A 34 6.67 -3.70 3.44
N GLU A 35 7.99 -3.81 3.59
CA GLU A 35 8.66 -4.86 4.34
C GLU A 35 9.57 -4.22 5.39
N PHE A 36 9.74 -4.90 6.52
CA PHE A 36 10.63 -4.48 7.60
C PHE A 36 11.73 -5.53 7.81
N THR A 37 12.87 -5.10 8.34
CA THR A 37 13.88 -6.02 8.87
C THR A 37 13.36 -6.67 10.15
N THR A 38 14.08 -7.69 10.66
CA THR A 38 13.79 -8.31 11.97
C THR A 38 13.91 -7.34 13.15
N ASN A 39 14.47 -6.16 12.94
CA ASN A 39 14.63 -5.10 13.95
C ASN A 39 13.70 -3.91 13.67
N ASP A 40 12.55 -4.16 13.02
CA ASP A 40 11.51 -3.18 12.71
C ASP A 40 11.99 -1.95 11.91
N THR A 41 13.08 -2.10 11.16
CA THR A 41 13.56 -1.04 10.27
C THR A 41 12.94 -1.20 8.90
N LEU A 42 12.34 -0.14 8.35
CA LEU A 42 11.73 -0.15 7.03
C LEU A 42 12.77 -0.46 5.94
N LEU A 43 12.49 -1.47 5.12
CA LEU A 43 13.29 -1.75 3.92
C LEU A 43 12.99 -0.74 2.81
N PRO A 44 13.94 -0.51 1.87
CA PRO A 44 13.69 0.38 0.74
C PRO A 44 12.42 0.02 -0.03
N LEU A 45 11.61 1.04 -0.34
CA LEU A 45 10.37 0.86 -1.09
C LEU A 45 10.66 0.27 -2.48
N LYS A 46 9.91 -0.77 -2.82
CA LYS A 46 9.96 -1.41 -4.15
C LYS A 46 8.68 -1.07 -4.89
N PHE A 47 8.81 -0.52 -6.09
CA PHE A 47 7.66 -0.21 -6.93
C PHE A 47 7.26 -1.46 -7.72
N TYR A 48 6.08 -2.00 -7.44
CA TYR A 48 5.53 -3.14 -8.14
C TYR A 48 4.54 -2.67 -9.19
N SER A 49 4.66 -3.17 -10.43
CA SER A 49 3.69 -2.85 -11.48
C SER A 49 2.30 -3.42 -11.17
N ASN A 50 2.25 -4.58 -10.51
CA ASN A 50 1.02 -5.28 -10.11
C ASN A 50 1.25 -6.02 -8.78
N PHE A 51 0.25 -6.04 -7.90
CA PHE A 51 0.19 -6.91 -6.73
C PHE A 51 -1.28 -7.22 -6.38
N THR A 52 -1.50 -8.25 -5.57
CA THR A 52 -2.84 -8.68 -5.15
C THR A 52 -2.98 -8.54 -3.64
N VAL A 53 -4.07 -7.90 -3.20
CA VAL A 53 -4.48 -7.86 -1.79
C VAL A 53 -5.66 -8.80 -1.60
N ASN A 54 -5.48 -9.83 -0.77
CA ASN A 54 -6.58 -10.72 -0.39
C ASN A 54 -7.18 -10.22 0.92
N ILE A 55 -8.33 -9.56 0.84
CA ILE A 55 -9.05 -9.09 2.03
C ILE A 55 -9.91 -10.25 2.53
N GLN A 56 -9.63 -10.74 3.73
CA GLN A 56 -10.49 -11.72 4.38
C GLN A 56 -11.65 -11.00 5.07
N GLU A 57 -12.87 -11.40 4.75
CA GLU A 57 -14.07 -10.87 5.40
C GLU A 57 -14.20 -11.50 6.80
N ILE A 58 -13.98 -10.72 7.85
CA ILE A 58 -14.25 -11.16 9.22
C ILE A 58 -15.73 -10.96 9.49
N VAL A 59 -16.52 -12.02 9.27
CA VAL A 59 -17.95 -12.03 9.62
C VAL A 59 -18.07 -11.99 11.14
N HIS A 60 -18.55 -10.87 11.68
CA HIS A 60 -18.90 -10.76 13.09
C HIS A 60 -20.31 -11.34 13.28
N THR A 61 -20.41 -12.60 13.71
CA THR A 61 -21.64 -13.21 14.24
C THR A 61 -21.82 -12.94 15.72
#